data_AF-A0A968VK18-F1
#
_entry.id   AF-A0A968VK18-F1
#
_cell.length_a   1.000
_cell.length_b   1.000
_cell.length_c   1.000
_cell.angle_alpha   90.00
_cell.angle_beta   90.00
_cell.angle_gamma   90.00
#
_symmetry.space_group_name_H-M   'P 1'
#
loop_
_entity.id
_entity.type
_entity.pdbx_description
1 polymer ?
#
loop_
_entity_poly.entity_id
_entity_poly.type
_entity_poly.pdbx_seq_one_letter_code
_entity_poly.pdbx_strand_id
1 'polypeptide(L)'
;MHSEIEHQIESLIKAIQSRVVPQVAERVNPLSPTERSQVLTPALAWLAERDPGSAQWFIRYLITNEARAQLRQGIHAAAIEYLHQSGFVEGQDFWRQDQVLILSRAALPYAAPDDDPWGQLLVAEFCQLQ
;
A
#
# COMPACT_ATOMS: atom_id res chain seq x y z
N MET A 1 -2.49 -5.48 27.17
CA MET A 1 -2.43 -4.39 26.17
C MET A 1 -2.04 -4.90 24.78
N HIS A 2 -0.95 -5.67 24.60
CA HIS A 2 -0.60 -6.27 23.29
C HIS A 2 -1.72 -7.15 22.67
N SER A 3 -2.39 -7.97 23.48
CA SER A 3 -3.45 -8.87 23.03
C SER A 3 -4.68 -8.18 22.42
N GLU A 4 -4.94 -6.91 22.72
CA GLU A 4 -6.12 -6.20 22.23
C GLU A 4 -5.90 -5.65 20.81
N ILE A 5 -4.72 -5.08 20.55
CA ILE A 5 -4.34 -4.61 19.21
C ILE A 5 -4.22 -5.79 18.25
N GLU A 6 -3.62 -6.91 18.68
CA GLU A 6 -3.54 -8.14 17.87
C GLU A 6 -4.95 -8.64 17.48
N HIS A 7 -5.89 -8.65 18.43
CA HIS A 7 -7.28 -9.03 18.14
C HIS A 7 -7.96 -8.06 17.17
N GLN A 8 -7.72 -6.75 17.30
CA GLN A 8 -8.23 -5.74 16.38
C GLN A 8 -7.68 -5.94 14.96
N ILE A 9 -6.39 -6.27 14.81
CA ILE A 9 -5.74 -6.57 13.53
C ILE A 9 -6.39 -7.79 12.88
N GLU A 10 -6.52 -8.91 13.60
CA GLU A 10 -7.14 -10.13 13.08
C GLU A 10 -8.61 -9.91 12.68
N SER A 11 -9.36 -9.17 13.51
CA SER A 11 -10.75 -8.82 13.24
C SER A 11 -10.88 -7.98 11.97
N LEU A 12 -9.98 -7.00 11.79
CA LEU A 12 -9.93 -6.16 10.60
C LEU A 12 -9.55 -6.96 9.35
N ILE A 13 -8.56 -7.86 9.44
CA ILE A 13 -8.18 -8.75 8.33
C ILE A 13 -9.41 -9.52 7.82
N LYS A 14 -10.16 -10.16 8.73
CA LYS A 14 -11.38 -10.90 8.37
C LYS A 14 -12.45 -10.00 7.73
N ALA A 15 -12.62 -8.78 8.24
CA ALA A 15 -13.55 -7.83 7.67
C ALA A 15 -13.14 -7.36 6.25
N ILE A 16 -11.85 -7.17 6.00
CA ILE A 16 -11.34 -6.79 4.67
C ILE A 16 -11.50 -7.96 3.69
N GLN A 17 -11.20 -9.19 4.13
CA GLN A 17 -11.37 -10.41 3.32
C GLN A 17 -12.82 -10.68 2.92
N SER A 18 -13.79 -10.29 3.77
CA SER A 18 -15.21 -10.41 3.41
C SER A 18 -15.62 -9.43 2.31
N ARG A 19 -14.84 -8.36 2.09
CA ARG A 19 -15.09 -7.29 1.13
C ARG A 19 -16.43 -6.58 1.34
N VAL A 20 -16.90 -6.57 2.58
CA VAL A 20 -18.14 -5.90 2.99
C VAL A 20 -17.80 -4.56 3.62
N VAL A 21 -18.04 -3.46 2.89
CA VAL A 21 -17.69 -2.09 3.31
C VAL A 21 -18.18 -1.75 4.74
N PRO A 22 -19.44 -2.02 5.12
CA PRO A 22 -19.90 -1.75 6.49
C PRO A 22 -19.08 -2.46 7.58
N GLN A 23 -18.66 -3.71 7.35
CA GLN A 23 -17.90 -4.48 8.34
C GLN A 23 -16.52 -3.88 8.56
N VAL A 24 -15.88 -3.37 7.50
CA VAL A 24 -14.59 -2.69 7.63
C VAL A 24 -14.76 -1.35 8.36
N ALA A 25 -15.79 -0.58 8.01
CA ALA A 25 -16.09 0.69 8.66
C ALA A 25 -16.37 0.54 10.17
N GLU A 26 -17.09 -0.50 10.58
CA GLU A 26 -17.35 -0.84 11.99
C GLU A 26 -16.08 -1.09 12.80
N ARG A 27 -14.99 -1.54 12.15
CA ARG A 27 -13.70 -1.78 12.82
C ARG A 27 -12.76 -0.58 12.79
N VAL A 28 -12.85 0.26 11.76
CA VAL A 28 -11.92 1.39 11.56
C VAL A 28 -12.43 2.68 12.18
N ASN A 29 -13.75 2.96 12.11
CA ASN A 29 -14.31 4.25 12.53
C ASN A 29 -14.17 4.53 14.04
N PRO A 30 -14.28 3.54 14.96
CA PRO A 30 -14.11 3.79 16.38
C PRO A 30 -12.67 4.10 16.80
N LEU A 31 -11.69 3.75 15.96
CA LEU A 31 -10.27 3.91 16.28
C LEU A 31 -9.84 5.38 16.18
N SER A 32 -9.06 5.83 17.17
CA SER A 32 -8.32 7.08 17.08
C SER A 32 -7.34 7.05 15.89
N PRO A 33 -6.83 8.20 15.41
CA PRO A 33 -5.85 8.23 14.33
C PRO A 33 -4.60 7.36 14.60
N THR A 34 -4.13 7.32 15.85
CA THR A 34 -2.98 6.51 16.26
C THR A 34 -3.30 5.02 16.22
N GLU A 35 -4.40 4.60 16.84
CA GLU A 35 -4.84 3.19 16.82
C GLU A 35 -5.13 2.72 15.40
N ARG A 36 -5.76 3.57 14.60
CA ARG A 36 -6.04 3.28 13.19
C ARG A 36 -4.77 2.96 12.43
N SER A 37 -3.70 3.72 12.63
CA SER A 37 -2.39 3.43 12.01
C SER A 37 -1.80 2.12 12.52
N GLN A 38 -1.87 1.89 13.83
CA GLN A 38 -1.36 0.67 14.48
C GLN A 38 -2.12 -0.60 14.09
N VAL A 39 -3.37 -0.49 13.65
CA VAL A 39 -4.19 -1.63 13.24
C VAL A 39 -4.22 -1.81 11.72
N LEU A 40 -4.43 -0.74 10.94
CA LEU A 40 -4.52 -0.83 9.47
C LEU A 40 -3.20 -1.24 8.84
N THR A 41 -2.09 -0.65 9.27
CA THR A 41 -0.78 -0.90 8.64
C THR A 41 -0.38 -2.38 8.72
N PRO A 42 -0.36 -3.02 9.91
CA PRO A 42 -0.05 -4.45 9.97
C PRO A 42 -1.12 -5.34 9.34
N ALA A 43 -2.40 -4.97 9.38
CA ALA A 43 -3.44 -5.74 8.69
C ALA A 43 -3.24 -5.74 7.16
N LEU A 44 -2.94 -4.57 6.58
CA LEU A 44 -2.69 -4.43 5.15
C LEU A 44 -1.36 -5.07 4.74
N ALA A 45 -0.32 -5.00 5.57
CA ALA A 45 0.94 -5.70 5.32
C ALA A 45 0.75 -7.22 5.31
N TRP A 46 0.03 -7.76 6.30
CA TRP A 46 -0.31 -9.19 6.35
C TRP A 46 -1.13 -9.61 5.13
N LEU A 47 -2.11 -8.80 4.72
CA LEU A 47 -2.93 -9.06 3.53
C LEU A 47 -2.10 -8.97 2.26
N ALA A 48 -1.19 -8.01 2.12
CA ALA A 48 -0.34 -7.90 0.94
C ALA A 48 0.49 -9.17 0.71
N GLU A 49 0.97 -9.78 1.78
CA GLU A 49 1.74 -11.03 1.74
C GLU A 49 0.87 -12.26 1.42
N ARG A 50 -0.32 -12.38 2.03
CA ARG A 50 -1.12 -13.64 2.02
C ARG A 50 -2.38 -13.60 1.17
N ASP A 51 -2.95 -12.43 0.96
CA ASP A 51 -4.16 -12.19 0.17
C ASP A 51 -4.10 -10.79 -0.48
N PRO A 52 -3.19 -10.60 -1.46
CA PRO A 52 -2.95 -9.30 -2.07
C PRO A 52 -4.21 -8.73 -2.75
N GLY A 53 -5.13 -9.59 -3.19
CA GLY A 53 -6.40 -9.16 -3.77
C GLY A 53 -7.28 -8.40 -2.79
N SER A 54 -7.29 -8.80 -1.51
CA SER A 54 -8.06 -8.11 -0.47
C SER A 54 -7.39 -6.80 -0.03
N ALA A 55 -6.06 -6.75 0.03
CA ALA A 55 -5.33 -5.48 0.23
C ALA A 55 -5.55 -4.48 -0.92
N GLN A 56 -5.50 -4.94 -2.18
CA GLN A 56 -5.80 -4.12 -3.35
C GLN A 56 -7.25 -3.62 -3.34
N TRP A 57 -8.21 -4.48 -3.00
CA TRP A 57 -9.60 -4.07 -2.84
C TRP A 57 -9.75 -2.96 -1.81
N PHE A 58 -9.09 -3.07 -0.65
CA PHE A 58 -9.10 -2.00 0.36
C PHE A 58 -8.60 -0.67 -0.20
N ILE A 59 -7.44 -0.66 -0.87
CA ILE A 59 -6.87 0.57 -1.44
C ILE A 59 -7.80 1.22 -2.46
N ARG A 60 -8.43 0.41 -3.32
CA ARG A 60 -9.23 0.90 -4.44
C ARG A 60 -10.59 1.44 -4.01
N TYR A 61 -11.19 0.86 -2.98
CA TYR A 61 -12.60 1.11 -2.65
C TYR A 61 -12.83 1.77 -1.29
N LEU A 62 -11.87 1.68 -0.36
CA LEU A 62 -12.06 2.16 1.00
C LEU A 62 -11.18 3.36 1.38
N ILE A 63 -10.14 3.65 0.59
CA ILE A 63 -9.34 4.85 0.76
C ILE A 63 -10.01 6.01 0.01
N THR A 64 -10.13 7.16 0.66
CA THR A 64 -10.66 8.38 0.02
C THR A 64 -9.75 8.83 -1.12
N ASN A 65 -10.28 9.56 -2.10
CA ASN A 65 -9.49 10.08 -3.22
C ASN A 65 -8.30 10.94 -2.75
N GLU A 66 -8.49 11.74 -1.70
CA GLU A 66 -7.45 12.57 -1.10
C GLU A 66 -6.34 11.72 -0.47
N ALA A 67 -6.71 10.76 0.40
CA ALA A 67 -5.75 9.88 1.03
C ALA A 67 -5.03 8.99 -0.01
N ARG A 68 -5.71 8.57 -1.08
CA ARG A 68 -5.12 7.83 -2.18
C ARG A 68 -4.11 8.67 -2.96
N ALA A 69 -4.38 9.96 -3.16
CA ALA A 69 -3.44 10.88 -3.81
C ALA A 69 -2.20 11.11 -2.94
N GLN A 70 -2.36 11.30 -1.62
CA GLN A 70 -1.25 11.44 -0.68
C GLN A 70 -0.40 10.16 -0.64
N LEU A 71 -1.05 8.99 -0.56
CA LEU A 71 -0.36 7.70 -0.57
C LEU A 71 0.41 7.50 -1.88
N ARG A 72 -0.19 7.80 -3.03
CA ARG A 72 0.49 7.74 -4.34
C ARG A 72 1.75 8.61 -4.35
N GLN A 73 1.67 9.85 -3.88
CA GLN A 73 2.83 10.75 -3.85
C GLN A 73 3.96 10.21 -2.97
N GLY A 74 3.62 9.68 -1.79
CA GLY A 74 4.59 9.04 -0.89
C GLY A 74 5.26 7.83 -1.54
N ILE A 75 4.48 6.97 -2.19
CA ILE A 75 4.99 5.77 -2.87
C ILE A 75 5.86 6.12 -4.08
N HIS A 76 5.51 7.16 -4.84
CA HIS A 76 6.37 7.64 -5.93
C HIS A 76 7.70 8.17 -5.41
N ALA A 77 7.69 8.93 -4.31
CA ALA A 77 8.92 9.43 -3.71
C ALA A 77 9.83 8.30 -3.22
N ALA A 78 9.26 7.33 -2.48
CA ALA A 78 9.99 6.16 -2.01
C ALA A 78 10.54 5.31 -3.17
N ALA A 79 9.72 5.05 -4.19
CA ALA A 79 10.15 4.27 -5.35
C ALA A 79 11.32 4.92 -6.09
N ILE A 80 11.30 6.24 -6.29
CA ILE A 80 12.40 6.97 -6.92
C ILE A 80 13.67 6.89 -6.06
N GLU A 81 13.54 6.98 -4.74
CA GLU A 81 14.68 6.81 -3.83
C GLU A 81 15.30 5.40 -3.98
N TYR A 82 14.50 4.34 -3.96
CA TYR A 82 14.98 2.97 -4.13
C TYR A 82 15.63 2.73 -5.50
N LEU A 83 15.05 3.28 -6.56
CA LEU A 83 15.60 3.18 -7.92
C LEU A 83 16.96 3.86 -8.04
N HIS A 84 17.11 5.07 -7.48
CA HIS A 84 18.39 5.75 -7.44
C HIS A 84 19.43 4.98 -6.62
N GLN A 85 19.05 4.45 -5.45
CA GLN A 85 19.93 3.60 -4.63
C GLN A 85 20.38 2.34 -5.38
N SER A 86 19.53 1.83 -6.28
CA SER A 86 19.79 0.66 -7.12
C SER A 86 20.51 0.99 -8.44
N GLY A 87 20.83 2.25 -8.70
CA GLY A 87 21.60 2.70 -9.86
C GLY A 87 20.79 2.95 -11.14
N PHE A 88 19.45 2.99 -11.06
CA PHE A 88 18.59 3.34 -12.19
C PHE A 88 18.54 4.85 -12.41
N VAL A 89 18.34 5.26 -13.66
CA VAL A 89 18.45 6.66 -14.09
C VAL A 89 17.10 7.20 -14.55
N GLU A 90 16.71 8.37 -14.02
CA GLU A 90 15.51 9.10 -14.47
C GLU A 90 15.65 9.54 -15.93
N GLY A 91 14.58 9.36 -16.72
CA GLY A 91 14.56 9.61 -18.17
C GLY A 91 15.03 8.43 -19.03
N GLN A 92 15.59 7.38 -18.42
CA GLN A 92 15.98 6.14 -19.10
C GLN A 92 15.20 4.95 -18.55
N ASP A 93 15.26 4.74 -17.24
CA ASP A 93 14.72 3.56 -16.58
C ASP A 93 13.37 3.82 -15.91
N PHE A 94 13.11 5.08 -15.57
CA PHE A 94 11.83 5.55 -15.06
C PHE A 94 11.66 7.04 -15.36
N TRP A 95 10.42 7.53 -15.39
CA TRP A 95 10.13 8.97 -15.47
C TRP A 95 8.73 9.26 -14.93
N ARG A 96 8.46 10.54 -14.69
CA ARG A 96 7.12 11.00 -14.32
C ARG A 96 6.39 11.51 -15.56
N GLN A 97 5.16 11.03 -15.74
CA GLN A 97 4.21 11.58 -16.70
C GLN A 97 2.95 11.99 -15.93
N ASP A 98 2.68 13.29 -15.91
CA ASP A 98 1.63 13.89 -15.08
C ASP A 98 1.76 13.48 -13.59
N GLN A 99 0.77 12.76 -13.05
CA GLN A 99 0.74 12.24 -11.67
C GLN A 99 1.06 10.75 -11.60
N VAL A 100 1.73 10.20 -12.62
CA VAL A 100 2.05 8.78 -12.71
C VAL A 100 3.56 8.61 -12.83
N LEU A 101 4.11 7.72 -12.00
CA LEU A 101 5.48 7.24 -12.14
C LEU A 101 5.47 6.05 -13.11
N ILE A 102 6.16 6.19 -14.23
CA ILE A 102 6.33 5.14 -15.23
C ILE A 102 7.69 4.50 -15.00
N LEU A 103 7.70 3.17 -14.92
CA LEU A 103 8.86 2.33 -14.67
C LEU A 103 9.11 1.43 -15.87
N SER A 104 10.38 1.26 -16.25
CA SER A 104 10.77 0.17 -17.13
C SER A 104 10.54 -1.18 -16.44
N ARG A 105 10.42 -2.24 -17.24
CA ARG A 105 10.32 -3.61 -16.70
C ARG A 105 11.53 -4.01 -15.86
N ALA A 106 12.71 -3.47 -16.16
CA ALA A 106 13.93 -3.75 -15.40
C ALA A 106 13.96 -3.02 -14.06
N ALA A 107 13.39 -1.81 -13.99
CA ALA A 107 13.32 -1.00 -12.78
C ALA A 107 12.27 -1.51 -11.78
N LEU A 108 11.17 -2.10 -12.25
CA LEU A 108 10.03 -2.49 -11.40
C LEU A 108 10.41 -3.27 -10.12
N PRO A 109 11.24 -4.33 -10.16
CA PRO A 109 11.56 -5.10 -8.94
C PRO A 109 12.31 -4.27 -7.89
N TYR A 110 12.98 -3.18 -8.31
CA TYR A 110 13.83 -2.33 -7.48
C TYR A 110 13.12 -1.06 -6.99
N ALA A 111 11.84 -0.88 -7.33
CA ALA A 111 11.04 0.25 -6.89
C ALA A 111 10.50 0.11 -5.46
N ALA A 112 10.69 -1.04 -4.84
CA ALA A 112 10.49 -1.29 -3.40
C ALA A 112 11.41 -2.45 -2.97
N PRO A 113 11.68 -2.64 -1.67
CA PRO A 113 12.40 -3.81 -1.17
C PRO A 113 11.67 -5.12 -1.49
N ASP A 114 12.41 -6.21 -1.72
CA ASP A 114 11.83 -7.54 -1.97
C ASP A 114 11.13 -8.12 -0.72
N ASP A 115 11.57 -7.71 0.47
CA ASP A 115 11.00 -8.11 1.76
C ASP A 115 9.86 -7.20 2.24
N ASP A 116 9.38 -6.30 1.39
CA ASP A 116 8.20 -5.46 1.63
C ASP A 116 7.06 -5.75 0.63
N PRO A 117 6.27 -6.83 0.85
CA PRO A 117 5.12 -7.17 0.01
C PRO A 117 4.10 -6.04 -0.11
N TRP A 118 3.98 -5.20 0.92
CA TRP A 118 3.09 -4.06 0.92
C TRP A 118 3.59 -2.95 0.00
N GLY A 119 4.87 -2.58 0.12
CA GLY A 119 5.54 -1.66 -0.80
C GLY A 119 5.44 -2.11 -2.25
N GLN A 120 5.71 -3.40 -2.52
CA GLN A 120 5.58 -3.98 -3.86
C GLN A 120 4.15 -3.89 -4.42
N LEU A 121 3.14 -4.19 -3.59
CA LEU A 121 1.74 -4.05 -3.96
C LEU A 121 1.36 -2.61 -4.27
N LEU A 122 1.82 -1.66 -3.44
CA LEU A 122 1.56 -0.24 -3.64
C LEU A 122 2.25 0.32 -4.89
N VAL A 123 3.48 -0.12 -5.19
CA VAL A 123 4.16 0.21 -6.45
C VAL A 123 3.35 -0.32 -7.63
N ALA A 124 2.88 -1.57 -7.59
CA ALA A 124 2.05 -2.13 -8.66
C ALA A 124 0.70 -1.41 -8.84
N GLU A 125 0.15 -0.82 -7.78
CA GLU A 125 -1.12 -0.07 -7.81
C GLU A 125 -0.94 1.38 -8.28
N PHE A 126 0.21 2.01 -7.99
CA PHE A 126 0.40 3.44 -8.20
C PHE A 126 1.40 3.81 -9.28
N CYS A 127 2.21 2.87 -9.75
CA CYS A 127 3.12 3.05 -10.87
C CYS A 127 2.57 2.37 -12.13
N GLN A 128 3.06 2.80 -13.28
CA GLN A 128 2.77 2.15 -14.56
C GLN A 128 4.04 1.54 -15.12
N LEU A 129 3.88 0.48 -15.91
CA LEU A 129 4.97 -0.10 -16.68
C LEU A 129 5.01 0.53 -18.08
N GLN A 130 6.22 0.80 -18.55
CA GLN A 130 6.53 1.08 -19.95
C GLN A 130 6.32 -0.16 -20.83
#